data_AF-H5Y291-F1
#
_entry.id   AF-H5Y291-F1
#
_cell.length_a   1.000
_cell.length_b   1.000
_cell.length_c   1.000
_cell.angle_alpha   90.00
_cell.angle_beta   90.00
_cell.angle_gamma   90.00
#
_symmetry.space_group_name_H-M   'P 1'
#
loop_
_entity.id
_entity.type
_entity.pdbx_description
1 polymer ?
#
loop_
_entity_poly.entity_id
_entity_poly.type
_entity_poly.pdbx_seq_one_letter_code
_entity_poly.pdbx_strand_id
1 'polypeptide(L)'
;MRKIFDTIKELFRNKIFVSATKVIVGFFLSSICTLLFYDQFMKPVNWLKAAVSQFEVNMPSGSEITWGDRIIINAKHPDDVEYVQYNWDQDISIKEYNHVVEVEFPEEIGEHVLNFHLVDKQGKHKSYNSVNYRFNEVLNAPRLILSQVKDQYYPFEVITLQAIDKDGVHHIGYAWDREETTPIYGELAHVQVPNFIGPHKLLYYAKDENSNSSKWKILKVNVIPLPSANE
;
A
#
# COMPACT_ATOMS: atom_id res chain seq x y z
N MET A 1 -8.52 17.38 -46.26
CA MET A 1 -8.11 16.97 -44.89
C MET A 1 -8.53 17.97 -43.81
N ARG A 2 -8.17 19.26 -43.87
CA ARG A 2 -8.51 20.25 -42.81
C ARG A 2 -9.99 20.27 -42.39
N LYS A 3 -10.90 20.36 -43.36
CA LYS A 3 -12.37 20.32 -43.11
C LYS A 3 -12.84 19.07 -42.35
N ILE A 4 -12.25 17.90 -42.59
CA ILE A 4 -12.63 16.64 -41.93
C ILE A 4 -12.15 16.63 -40.47
N PHE A 5 -10.94 17.14 -40.23
CA PHE A 5 -10.40 17.28 -38.88
C PHE A 5 -11.20 18.29 -38.04
N ASP A 6 -11.66 19.38 -38.65
CA ASP A 6 -12.48 20.37 -37.98
C ASP A 6 -13.85 19.78 -37.61
N THR A 7 -14.47 19.00 -38.50
CA THR A 7 -15.72 18.27 -38.21
C THR A 7 -15.55 17.23 -37.10
N ILE A 8 -14.45 16.47 -37.08
CA ILE A 8 -14.19 15.48 -36.01
C ILE A 8 -13.98 16.19 -34.66
N LYS A 9 -13.20 17.29 -34.62
CA LYS A 9 -13.01 18.08 -33.40
C LYS A 9 -14.33 18.62 -32.85
N GLU A 10 -15.21 19.10 -33.72
CA GLU A 10 -16.52 19.63 -33.32
C GLU A 10 -17.45 18.54 -32.76
N LEU A 11 -17.42 17.33 -33.35
CA LEU A 11 -18.18 16.18 -32.86
C LEU A 11 -17.71 15.68 -31.49
N PHE A 12 -16.40 15.67 -31.23
CA PHE A 12 -15.84 15.35 -29.90
C PHE A 12 -16.19 16.43 -28.87
N ARG A 13 -16.16 17.71 -29.26
CA ARG A 13 -16.50 18.83 -28.39
C ARG A 13 -17.96 18.77 -27.92
N ASN A 14 -18.85 18.26 -28.77
CA ASN A 14 -20.28 18.13 -28.47
C ASN A 14 -20.68 16.78 -27.84
N LYS A 15 -19.70 15.94 -27.44
CA LYS A 15 -19.91 14.60 -26.84
C LYS A 15 -20.77 13.64 -27.69
N ILE A 16 -20.82 13.81 -29.02
CA ILE A 16 -21.60 12.94 -29.92
C ILE A 16 -20.71 11.81 -30.45
N PHE A 17 -20.35 10.88 -29.55
CA PHE A 17 -19.37 9.83 -29.85
C PHE A 17 -19.79 8.89 -30.98
N VAL A 18 -21.08 8.56 -31.11
CA VAL A 18 -21.57 7.60 -32.11
C VAL A 18 -21.43 8.13 -33.55
N SER A 19 -21.58 9.44 -33.77
CA SER A 19 -21.41 10.07 -35.09
C SER A 19 -19.94 10.25 -35.46
N ALA A 20 -19.07 10.51 -34.48
CA ALA A 20 -17.62 10.56 -34.70
C ALA A 20 -17.07 9.21 -35.18
N THR A 21 -17.54 8.11 -34.60
CA THR A 21 -17.11 6.75 -34.98
C THR A 21 -17.43 6.42 -36.45
N LYS A 22 -18.58 6.84 -36.99
CA LYS A 22 -18.94 6.60 -38.40
C LYS A 22 -18.06 7.38 -39.38
N VAL A 23 -17.75 8.64 -39.08
CA VAL A 23 -16.85 9.47 -39.91
C VAL A 23 -15.43 8.90 -39.91
N ILE A 24 -14.98 8.40 -38.75
CA ILE A 24 -13.67 7.78 -38.57
C ILE A 24 -13.58 6.47 -39.38
N VAL A 25 -14.58 5.57 -39.27
CA VAL A 25 -14.60 4.30 -40.02
C VAL A 25 -14.64 4.52 -41.53
N GLY A 26 -15.38 5.53 -42.03
CA GLY A 26 -15.38 5.89 -43.45
C GLY A 26 -14.03 6.42 -43.96
N PHE A 27 -13.21 7.01 -43.08
CA PHE A 27 -11.89 7.54 -43.40
C PHE A 27 -10.80 6.46 -43.40
N PHE A 28 -11.00 5.35 -42.67
CA PHE A 28 -10.07 4.22 -42.52
C PHE A 28 -9.89 3.34 -43.78
N LEU A 29 -10.68 3.55 -44.84
CA LEU A 29 -10.55 2.82 -46.12
C LEU A 29 -9.43 3.37 -47.04
N SER A 30 -8.75 4.45 -46.64
CA SER A 30 -7.63 5.05 -47.37
C SER A 30 -6.30 4.61 -46.75
N SER A 31 -5.54 3.75 -47.43
CA SER A 31 -4.30 3.13 -46.93
C SER A 31 -3.21 4.13 -46.48
N ILE A 32 -3.26 5.38 -46.92
CA ILE A 32 -2.33 6.45 -46.50
C ILE A 32 -2.70 6.99 -45.10
N CYS A 33 -3.97 6.90 -44.70
CA CYS A 33 -4.43 7.40 -43.40
C CYS A 33 -4.05 6.47 -42.24
N THR A 34 -3.91 5.16 -42.49
CA THR A 34 -3.57 4.17 -41.46
C THR A 34 -2.16 4.37 -40.90
N LEU A 35 -1.18 4.76 -41.73
CA LEU A 35 0.20 5.01 -41.30
C LEU A 35 0.34 6.29 -40.48
N LEU A 36 -0.30 7.39 -40.92
CA LEU A 36 -0.31 8.66 -40.17
C LEU A 36 -1.07 8.53 -38.84
N PHE A 37 -2.14 7.74 -38.80
CA PHE A 37 -2.87 7.45 -37.55
C PHE A 37 -2.06 6.54 -36.63
N TYR A 38 -1.33 5.55 -37.16
CA TYR A 38 -0.48 4.70 -36.32
C TYR A 38 0.67 5.49 -35.67
N ASP A 39 1.35 6.35 -36.44
CA ASP A 39 2.51 7.09 -35.96
C ASP A 39 2.14 8.31 -35.08
N GLN A 40 0.99 8.96 -35.31
CA GLN A 40 0.52 10.10 -34.50
C GLN A 40 -0.46 9.74 -33.38
N PHE A 41 -1.25 8.67 -33.50
CA PHE A 41 -2.27 8.29 -32.50
C PHE A 41 -1.96 6.99 -31.76
N MET A 42 -1.40 5.95 -32.39
CA MET A 42 -1.15 4.67 -31.69
C MET A 42 0.17 4.63 -30.91
N LYS A 43 1.23 5.33 -31.34
CA LYS A 43 2.43 5.57 -30.50
C LYS A 43 2.08 6.19 -29.14
N PRO A 44 1.17 7.19 -29.08
CA PRO A 44 0.69 7.66 -27.79
C PRO A 44 -0.14 6.62 -27.00
N VAL A 45 -0.85 5.71 -27.66
CA VAL A 45 -1.68 4.73 -26.93
C VAL A 45 -0.82 3.63 -26.28
N ASN A 46 0.39 3.37 -26.78
CA ASN A 46 1.32 2.45 -26.12
C ASN A 46 1.85 2.96 -24.77
N TRP A 47 1.95 4.28 -24.54
CA TRP A 47 2.22 4.79 -23.19
C TRP A 47 0.98 4.72 -22.28
N LEU A 48 -0.23 4.70 -22.85
CA LEU A 48 -1.47 4.48 -22.08
C LEU A 48 -1.57 3.03 -21.57
N LYS A 49 -1.08 2.05 -22.34
CA LYS A 49 -0.91 0.67 -21.85
C LYS A 49 0.29 0.51 -20.91
N ALA A 50 1.31 1.37 -20.98
CA ALA A 50 2.38 1.44 -19.99
C ALA A 50 2.00 2.24 -18.73
N ALA A 51 0.90 3.00 -18.78
CA ALA A 51 0.26 3.64 -17.62
C ALA A 51 -0.60 2.66 -16.81
N VAL A 52 -0.48 1.36 -17.06
CA VAL A 52 -1.01 0.27 -16.24
C VAL A 52 -0.19 0.24 -14.94
N SER A 53 -0.65 1.04 -13.98
CA SER A 53 -0.13 1.34 -12.63
C SER A 53 1.40 1.33 -12.52
N GLN A 54 2.05 2.50 -12.63
CA GLN A 54 3.49 2.66 -12.32
C GLN A 54 3.81 2.47 -10.83
N PHE A 55 2.78 2.25 -10.03
CA PHE A 55 2.86 1.94 -8.62
C PHE A 55 2.35 0.53 -8.34
N GLU A 56 2.98 -0.12 -7.39
CA GLU A 56 2.41 -1.21 -6.60
C GLU A 56 2.08 -0.65 -5.22
N VAL A 57 0.80 -0.68 -4.86
CA VAL A 57 0.34 -0.18 -3.56
C VAL A 57 -0.02 -1.38 -2.72
N ASN A 58 0.78 -1.63 -1.68
CA ASN A 58 0.55 -2.67 -0.71
C ASN A 58 -0.19 -2.06 0.48
N MET A 59 -1.44 -2.47 0.64
CA MET A 59 -2.35 -1.94 1.65
C MET A 59 -2.64 -3.03 2.70
N PRO A 60 -2.83 -2.65 3.97
CA PRO A 60 -3.50 -3.52 4.92
C PRO A 60 -4.88 -3.90 4.35
N SER A 61 -5.18 -5.19 4.26
CA SER A 61 -6.48 -5.68 3.78
C SER A 61 -7.43 -5.91 4.96
N GLY A 62 -8.65 -5.37 4.87
CA GLY A 62 -9.70 -5.60 5.87
C GLY A 62 -10.52 -4.36 6.19
N SER A 63 -11.69 -4.56 6.79
CA SER A 63 -12.57 -3.52 7.33
C SER A 63 -12.02 -2.81 8.57
N GLU A 64 -10.73 -3.00 8.88
CA GLU A 64 -10.13 -2.70 10.19
C GLU A 64 -8.73 -2.11 9.98
N ILE A 65 -8.70 -0.82 9.65
CA ILE A 65 -7.47 -0.03 9.62
C ILE A 65 -7.29 0.56 11.03
N THR A 66 -6.10 0.41 11.61
CA THR A 66 -5.78 0.93 12.95
C THR A 66 -4.82 2.12 12.89
N TRP A 67 -4.82 2.95 13.94
CA TRP A 67 -3.89 4.07 14.03
C TRP A 67 -2.44 3.58 13.92
N GLY A 68 -1.63 4.28 13.12
CA GLY A 68 -0.25 3.91 12.82
C GLY A 68 -0.08 2.85 11.74
N ASP A 69 -1.14 2.26 11.17
CA ASP A 69 -1.00 1.45 9.95
C ASP A 69 -0.39 2.27 8.81
N ARG A 70 0.32 1.57 7.91
CA ARG A 70 1.07 2.21 6.83
C ARG A 70 0.62 1.67 5.49
N ILE A 71 0.45 2.58 4.53
CA ILE A 71 0.32 2.22 3.12
C ILE A 71 1.73 2.24 2.54
N ILE A 72 2.14 1.13 1.93
CA ILE A 72 3.43 1.04 1.24
C ILE A 72 3.19 1.28 -0.24
N ILE A 73 3.78 2.35 -0.76
CA ILE A 73 3.71 2.73 -2.17
C ILE A 73 5.07 2.46 -2.80
N ASN A 74 5.13 1.51 -3.71
CA ASN A 74 6.35 1.15 -4.45
C ASN A 74 6.26 1.65 -5.89
N ALA A 75 7.27 2.40 -6.35
CA ALA A 75 7.43 2.67 -7.78
C ALA A 75 7.91 1.40 -8.51
N LYS A 76 7.21 0.98 -9.57
CA LYS A 76 7.62 -0.19 -10.38
C LYS A 76 8.91 0.02 -11.15
N HIS A 77 9.29 1.27 -11.40
CA HIS A 77 10.51 1.68 -12.10
C HIS A 77 11.26 2.73 -11.27
N PRO A 78 11.92 2.34 -10.17
CA PRO A 78 12.51 3.27 -9.21
C PRO A 78 13.62 4.14 -9.81
N ASP A 79 14.35 3.65 -10.80
CA ASP A 79 15.47 4.37 -11.43
C ASP A 79 15.06 5.65 -12.18
N ASP A 80 13.79 5.71 -12.60
CA ASP A 80 13.20 6.84 -13.33
C ASP A 80 12.53 7.86 -12.40
N VAL A 81 12.52 7.60 -11.09
CA VAL A 81 11.85 8.42 -10.07
C VAL A 81 12.88 9.22 -9.29
N GLU A 82 12.61 10.51 -9.10
CA GLU A 82 13.39 11.37 -8.20
C GLU A 82 12.78 11.37 -6.79
N TYR A 83 11.47 11.51 -6.71
CA TYR A 83 10.72 11.43 -5.46
C TYR A 83 9.27 11.02 -5.73
N VAL A 84 8.63 10.52 -4.68
CA VAL A 84 7.19 10.31 -4.64
C VAL A 84 6.58 11.45 -3.85
N GLN A 85 5.49 11.99 -4.38
CA GLN A 85 4.71 13.04 -3.75
C GLN A 85 3.34 12.47 -3.41
N TYR A 86 2.85 12.69 -2.18
CA TYR A 86 1.51 12.26 -1.78
C TYR A 86 0.78 13.33 -0.97
N ASN A 87 -0.54 13.21 -0.90
CA ASN A 87 -1.39 13.95 0.03
C ASN A 87 -2.67 13.18 0.36
N TRP A 88 -3.20 13.44 1.55
CA TRP A 88 -4.56 13.07 1.91
C TRP A 88 -5.51 14.19 1.48
N ASP A 89 -6.60 13.84 0.83
CA ASP A 89 -7.66 14.72 0.37
C ASP A 89 -7.15 15.94 -0.40
N GLN A 90 -7.05 17.10 0.26
CA GLN A 90 -6.50 18.34 -0.30
C GLN A 90 -5.40 18.96 0.59
N ASP A 91 -4.87 18.19 1.53
CA ASP A 91 -3.89 18.63 2.50
C ASP A 91 -2.51 18.86 1.89
N ILE A 92 -1.61 19.33 2.76
CA ILE A 92 -0.22 19.62 2.47
C ILE A 92 0.43 18.39 1.83
N SER A 93 1.05 18.63 0.69
CA SER A 93 1.73 17.57 -0.03
C SER A 93 3.09 17.27 0.59
N ILE A 94 3.29 16.00 0.93
CA ILE A 94 4.55 15.47 1.45
C ILE A 94 5.37 14.91 0.29
N LYS A 95 6.68 15.17 0.33
CA LYS A 95 7.65 14.69 -0.67
C LYS A 95 8.65 13.75 -0.01
N GLU A 96 8.75 12.54 -0.53
CA GLU A 96 9.68 11.53 -0.06
C GLU A 96 10.65 11.19 -1.18
N TYR A 97 11.94 11.43 -0.94
CA TYR A 97 13.04 11.17 -1.87
C TYR A 97 13.43 9.68 -1.89
N ASN A 98 12.42 8.82 -1.83
CA ASN A 98 12.54 7.39 -1.85
C ASN A 98 11.50 6.79 -2.80
N HIS A 99 11.83 5.67 -3.40
CA HIS A 99 10.97 4.94 -4.33
C HIS A 99 9.96 4.03 -3.61
N VAL A 100 10.15 3.86 -2.31
CA VAL A 100 9.21 3.28 -1.37
C VAL A 100 8.77 4.39 -0.42
N VAL A 101 7.46 4.64 -0.38
CA VAL A 101 6.86 5.58 0.57
C VAL A 101 5.96 4.82 1.52
N GLU A 102 6.16 5.12 2.79
CA GLU A 102 5.26 4.72 3.85
C GLU A 102 4.38 5.91 4.21
N VAL A 103 3.08 5.78 3.92
CA VAL A 103 2.09 6.82 4.24
C VAL A 103 1.32 6.39 5.49
N GLU A 104 1.31 7.24 6.50
CA GLU A 104 0.49 7.06 7.70
C GLU A 104 -0.96 7.50 7.41
N PHE A 105 -1.92 6.78 7.97
CA PHE A 105 -3.34 7.10 7.84
C PHE A 105 -3.70 8.39 8.61
N PRO A 106 -4.66 9.19 8.10
CA PRO A 106 -5.14 10.37 8.81
C PRO A 106 -5.90 9.94 10.07
N GLU A 107 -5.89 10.80 11.09
CA GLU A 107 -6.51 10.50 12.39
C GLU A 107 -8.05 10.62 12.38
N GLU A 108 -8.60 11.24 11.34
CA GLU A 108 -10.03 11.53 11.25
C GLU A 108 -10.83 10.31 10.74
N ILE A 109 -12.00 10.10 11.33
CA ILE A 109 -12.96 9.09 10.86
C ILE A 109 -13.71 9.67 9.66
N GLY A 110 -13.74 8.95 8.54
CA GLY A 110 -14.42 9.42 7.35
C GLY A 110 -13.99 8.73 6.07
N GLU A 111 -14.49 9.25 4.95
CA GLU A 111 -13.95 8.92 3.63
C GLU A 111 -12.78 9.87 3.35
N HIS A 112 -11.64 9.28 3.00
CA HIS A 112 -10.43 10.01 2.65
C HIS A 112 -9.86 9.50 1.34
N VAL A 113 -9.24 10.38 0.59
CA VAL A 113 -8.63 10.08 -0.70
C VAL A 113 -7.13 10.27 -0.57
N LEU A 114 -6.35 9.19 -0.71
CA LEU A 114 -4.91 9.32 -0.87
C LEU A 114 -4.62 9.56 -2.35
N ASN A 115 -3.99 10.69 -2.67
CA ASN A 115 -3.43 10.93 -3.99
C ASN A 115 -1.91 10.79 -3.93
N PHE A 116 -1.33 10.19 -4.96
CA PHE A 116 0.11 10.05 -5.07
C PHE A 116 0.60 10.22 -6.51
N HIS A 117 1.83 10.73 -6.63
CA HIS A 117 2.48 11.12 -7.86
C HIS A 117 3.94 10.69 -7.86
N LEU A 118 4.43 10.21 -9.01
CA LEU A 118 5.86 10.12 -9.26
C LEU A 118 6.33 11.44 -9.86
N VAL A 119 7.43 11.96 -9.34
CA VAL A 119 8.15 13.04 -9.99
C VAL A 119 9.45 12.46 -10.53
N ASP A 120 9.64 12.59 -11.83
CA ASP A 120 10.89 12.18 -12.46
C ASP A 120 12.02 13.19 -12.20
N LYS A 121 13.25 12.80 -12.53
CA LYS A 121 14.47 13.62 -12.36
C LYS A 121 14.46 14.94 -13.15
N GLN A 122 13.45 15.15 -13.99
CA GLN A 122 13.25 16.39 -14.74
C GLN A 122 12.16 17.27 -14.09
N GLY A 123 11.67 16.89 -12.90
CA GLY A 123 10.60 17.59 -12.18
C GLY A 123 9.22 17.42 -12.81
N LYS A 124 9.05 16.48 -13.75
CA LYS A 124 7.78 16.26 -14.42
C LYS A 124 6.96 15.21 -13.67
N HIS A 125 5.72 15.58 -13.39
CA HIS A 125 4.74 14.68 -12.79
C HIS A 125 4.34 13.59 -13.80
N LYS A 126 4.54 12.34 -13.42
CA LYS A 126 4.01 11.17 -14.12
C LYS A 126 3.03 10.46 -13.19
N SER A 127 1.79 10.34 -13.66
CA SER A 127 0.64 9.64 -13.04
C SER A 127 -0.13 10.34 -11.91
N TYR A 128 -1.44 10.05 -11.87
CA TYR A 128 -2.44 10.54 -10.94
C TYR A 128 -3.28 9.32 -10.55
N ASN A 129 -2.82 8.56 -9.57
CA ASN A 129 -3.62 7.48 -9.01
C ASN A 129 -4.19 8.00 -7.69
N SER A 130 -5.52 7.93 -7.57
CA SER A 130 -6.22 8.17 -6.32
C SER A 130 -6.75 6.85 -5.81
N VAL A 131 -6.63 6.63 -4.50
CA VAL A 131 -7.29 5.51 -3.83
C VAL A 131 -8.21 6.10 -2.78
N ASN A 132 -9.48 5.72 -2.88
CA ASN A 132 -10.49 6.11 -1.89
C ASN A 132 -10.46 5.12 -0.74
N TYR A 133 -10.43 5.63 0.48
CA TYR A 133 -10.48 4.90 1.72
C TYR A 133 -11.67 5.38 2.54
N ARG A 134 -12.24 4.48 3.33
CA ARG A 134 -13.25 4.82 4.31
C ARG A 134 -12.84 4.24 5.66
N PHE A 135 -12.49 5.12 6.58
CA PHE A 135 -12.31 4.77 8.00
C PHE A 135 -13.69 4.76 8.61
N ASN A 136 -14.23 3.55 8.83
CA ASN A 136 -15.51 3.40 9.51
C ASN A 136 -15.38 3.58 11.01
N GLU A 137 -14.22 3.19 11.57
CA GLU A 137 -13.82 3.40 12.95
C GLU A 137 -12.29 3.48 12.97
N VAL A 138 -11.71 4.54 13.55
CA VAL A 138 -10.34 4.45 14.07
C VAL A 138 -10.51 3.68 15.37
N LEU A 139 -10.18 2.39 15.35
CA LEU A 139 -9.97 1.69 16.60
C LEU A 139 -8.83 2.43 17.30
N ASN A 140 -9.14 3.16 18.39
CA ASN A 140 -8.16 3.77 19.32
C ASN A 140 -7.37 2.67 20.06
N ALA A 141 -7.10 1.56 19.40
CA ALA A 141 -6.42 0.42 19.95
C ALA A 141 -4.95 0.51 19.55
N PRO A 142 -4.02 0.14 20.45
CA PRO A 142 -2.60 0.13 20.13
C PRO A 142 -2.28 -0.73 18.93
N ARG A 143 -1.31 -0.28 18.13
CA ARG A 143 -0.75 -1.05 17.03
C ARG A 143 0.41 -1.90 17.50
N LEU A 144 0.44 -3.16 17.07
CA LEU A 144 1.57 -4.07 17.29
C LEU A 144 2.41 -4.27 16.03
N ILE A 145 3.72 -4.11 16.18
CA ILE A 145 4.78 -4.35 15.19
C ILE A 145 5.66 -5.50 15.69
N LEU A 146 6.04 -6.38 14.76
CA LEU A 146 7.02 -7.44 14.97
C LEU A 146 8.35 -7.01 14.36
N SER A 147 9.44 -7.10 15.12
CA SER A 147 10.76 -6.71 14.61
C SER A 147 11.23 -7.60 13.45
N GLN A 148 10.97 -8.92 13.53
CA GLN A 148 11.35 -9.90 12.51
C GLN A 148 10.39 -11.10 12.49
N VAL A 149 9.85 -11.39 11.30
CA VAL A 149 9.11 -12.62 11.02
C VAL A 149 10.01 -13.53 10.18
N LYS A 150 10.25 -14.74 10.68
CA LYS A 150 11.02 -15.77 9.98
C LYS A 150 10.12 -16.96 9.64
N ASP A 151 10.48 -17.70 8.60
CA ASP A 151 9.80 -18.97 8.29
C ASP A 151 10.11 -20.06 9.34
N GLN A 152 11.27 -19.97 9.97
CA GLN A 152 11.76 -20.93 10.96
C GLN A 152 12.49 -20.20 12.09
N TYR A 153 12.33 -20.72 13.30
CA TYR A 153 12.98 -20.20 14.51
C TYR A 153 13.75 -21.33 15.21
N TYR A 154 14.85 -20.97 15.86
CA TYR A 154 15.51 -21.89 16.80
C TYR A 154 14.92 -21.76 18.21
N PRO A 155 14.99 -22.82 19.04
CA PRO A 155 14.69 -22.76 20.45
C PRO A 155 15.37 -21.57 21.12
N PHE A 156 14.63 -20.88 22.00
CA PHE A 156 15.12 -19.76 22.79
C PHE A 156 15.49 -18.49 22.02
N GLU A 157 15.28 -18.42 20.70
CA GLU A 157 15.31 -17.14 19.99
C GLU A 157 14.31 -16.15 20.60
N VAL A 158 14.57 -14.86 20.42
CA VAL A 158 13.70 -13.80 20.94
C VAL A 158 12.94 -13.15 19.80
N ILE A 159 11.62 -13.15 19.92
CA ILE A 159 10.72 -12.35 19.09
C ILE A 159 10.47 -11.04 19.85
N THR A 160 10.71 -9.91 19.21
CA THR A 160 10.41 -8.60 19.81
C THR A 160 9.09 -8.08 19.26
N LEU A 161 8.18 -7.77 20.18
CA LEU A 161 6.92 -7.09 19.94
C LEU A 161 7.07 -5.64 20.38
N GLN A 162 6.69 -4.71 19.51
CA GLN A 162 6.61 -3.29 19.82
C GLN A 162 5.16 -2.83 19.66
N ALA A 163 4.63 -2.19 20.68
CA ALA A 163 3.33 -1.53 20.62
C ALA A 163 3.52 -0.03 20.44
N ILE A 164 2.66 0.59 19.64
CA ILE A 164 2.63 2.03 19.40
C ILE A 164 1.20 2.49 19.58
N ASP A 165 1.01 3.48 20.44
CA ASP A 165 -0.29 4.10 20.68
C ASP A 165 -0.10 5.58 21.02
N LYS A 166 -1.01 6.44 20.54
CA LYS A 166 -0.95 7.90 20.77
C LYS A 166 -1.24 8.28 22.22
N ASP A 167 -2.07 7.49 22.90
CA ASP A 167 -2.51 7.73 24.28
C ASP A 167 -1.60 7.00 25.28
N GLY A 168 -0.60 6.28 24.78
CA GLY A 168 0.36 5.52 25.56
C GLY A 168 0.00 4.04 25.64
N VAL A 169 1.03 3.18 25.65
CA VAL A 169 0.84 1.73 25.79
C VAL A 169 0.90 1.35 27.26
N HIS A 170 -0.18 0.73 27.74
CA HIS A 170 -0.23 0.18 29.08
C HIS A 170 0.51 -1.17 29.15
N HIS A 171 0.17 -2.12 28.28
CA HIS A 171 0.90 -3.39 28.18
C HIS A 171 0.75 -4.11 26.84
N ILE A 172 1.68 -5.04 26.61
CA ILE A 172 1.61 -6.06 25.56
C ILE A 172 1.28 -7.40 26.23
N GLY A 173 0.22 -8.06 25.79
CA GLY A 173 -0.11 -9.42 26.23
C GLY A 173 0.27 -10.45 25.18
N TYR A 174 0.84 -11.58 25.60
CA TYR A 174 1.14 -12.69 24.69
C TYR A 174 0.85 -14.05 25.33
N ALA A 175 0.68 -15.05 24.49
CA ALA A 175 0.46 -16.44 24.89
C ALA A 175 0.95 -17.42 23.81
N TRP A 176 1.40 -18.60 24.24
CA TRP A 176 1.78 -19.69 23.34
C TRP A 176 0.70 -20.77 23.32
N ASP A 177 0.20 -21.10 22.12
CA ASP A 177 -0.74 -22.19 21.81
C ASP A 177 -2.10 -22.19 22.55
N ARG A 178 -2.31 -21.23 23.46
CA ARG A 178 -3.49 -21.07 24.33
C ARG A 178 -3.74 -19.58 24.56
N GLU A 179 -4.86 -19.23 25.18
CA GLU A 179 -5.24 -17.84 25.49
C GLU A 179 -4.85 -17.39 26.90
N GLU A 180 -4.07 -18.18 27.66
CA GLU A 180 -3.58 -17.74 28.96
C GLU A 180 -2.43 -16.76 28.79
N THR A 181 -2.68 -15.50 29.16
CA THR A 181 -1.84 -14.38 28.75
C THR A 181 -0.83 -14.00 29.81
N THR A 182 0.40 -13.73 29.39
CA THR A 182 1.40 -13.03 30.21
C THR A 182 1.43 -11.56 29.80
N PRO A 183 0.98 -10.62 30.66
CA PRO A 183 1.13 -9.20 30.38
C PRO A 183 2.57 -8.74 30.64
N ILE A 184 3.14 -8.00 29.70
CA ILE A 184 4.39 -7.27 29.84
C ILE A 184 4.04 -5.79 29.75
N TYR A 185 4.20 -5.07 30.87
CA TYR A 185 3.89 -3.65 30.95
C TYR A 185 4.91 -2.81 30.16
N GLY A 186 4.40 -1.85 29.40
CA GLY A 186 5.18 -0.99 28.51
C GLY A 186 5.03 -1.31 27.02
N GLU A 187 5.77 -0.56 26.21
CA GLU A 187 5.70 -0.55 24.73
C GLU A 187 6.53 -1.62 24.03
N LEU A 188 7.34 -2.38 24.77
CA LEU A 188 8.25 -3.39 24.23
C LEU A 188 8.16 -4.70 25.02
N ALA A 189 8.03 -5.81 24.30
CA ALA A 189 8.02 -7.14 24.87
C ALA A 189 8.99 -8.07 24.13
N HIS A 190 9.81 -8.78 24.90
CA HIS A 190 10.73 -9.81 24.40
C HIS A 190 10.16 -11.19 24.72
N VAL A 191 9.67 -11.87 23.70
CA VAL A 191 9.04 -13.18 23.83
C VAL A 191 10.03 -14.25 23.40
N GLN A 192 10.37 -15.14 24.33
CA GLN A 192 11.25 -16.28 24.06
C GLN A 192 10.49 -17.39 23.31
N VAL A 193 11.10 -17.89 22.24
CA VAL A 193 10.59 -19.03 21.46
C VAL A 193 10.66 -20.32 22.30
N PRO A 194 9.61 -21.16 22.31
CA PRO A 194 9.58 -22.40 23.08
C PRO A 194 10.71 -23.36 22.71
N ASN A 195 11.09 -24.22 23.67
CA ASN A 195 12.10 -25.26 23.45
C ASN A 195 11.55 -26.55 22.81
N PHE A 196 10.29 -26.55 22.37
CA PHE A 196 9.67 -27.70 21.76
C PHE A 196 9.74 -27.56 20.24
N ILE A 197 10.16 -28.63 19.56
CA ILE A 197 10.29 -28.65 18.11
C ILE A 197 8.92 -28.85 17.49
N GLY A 198 8.65 -28.10 16.42
CA GLY A 198 7.42 -28.21 15.63
C GLY A 198 6.63 -26.90 15.53
N PRO A 199 5.36 -27.01 15.09
CA PRO A 199 4.52 -25.85 14.84
C PRO A 199 3.89 -25.32 16.14
N HIS A 200 4.01 -24.01 16.34
CA HIS A 200 3.46 -23.26 17.45
C HIS A 200 2.70 -22.02 16.95
N LYS A 201 1.85 -21.47 17.81
CA LYS A 201 1.16 -20.21 17.61
C LYS A 201 1.52 -19.25 18.73
N LEU A 202 2.11 -18.11 18.37
CA LEU A 202 2.22 -16.97 19.26
C LEU A 202 0.98 -16.09 19.06
N LEU A 203 0.14 -16.03 20.08
CA LEU A 203 -0.97 -15.09 20.16
C LEU A 203 -0.48 -13.84 20.89
N TYR A 204 -0.80 -12.66 20.37
CA TYR A 204 -0.37 -11.40 20.98
C TYR A 204 -1.37 -10.27 20.74
N TYR A 205 -1.47 -9.35 21.70
CA TYR A 205 -2.28 -8.13 21.64
C TYR A 205 -1.61 -7.01 22.45
N ALA A 206 -2.06 -5.79 22.27
CA ALA A 206 -1.62 -4.65 23.07
C ALA A 206 -2.84 -3.90 23.62
N LYS A 207 -2.65 -3.23 24.75
CA LYS A 207 -3.67 -2.45 25.44
C LYS A 207 -3.12 -1.08 25.80
N ASP A 208 -3.90 -0.02 25.57
CA ASP A 208 -3.55 1.35 25.92
C ASP A 208 -3.94 1.68 27.38
N GLU A 209 -3.62 2.90 27.80
CA GLU A 209 -3.99 3.44 29.11
C GLU A 209 -5.51 3.65 29.28
N ASN A 210 -6.24 3.81 28.16
CA ASN A 210 -7.70 4.00 28.13
C ASN A 210 -8.49 2.68 28.13
N SER A 211 -7.79 1.54 28.24
CA SER A 211 -8.33 0.20 28.14
C SER A 211 -8.90 -0.24 26.79
N ASN A 212 -8.57 0.46 25.72
CA ASN A 212 -8.72 -0.05 24.37
C ASN A 212 -7.66 -1.13 24.12
N SER A 213 -8.09 -2.25 23.55
CA SER A 213 -7.21 -3.35 23.21
C SER A 213 -7.19 -3.57 21.71
N SER A 214 -6.00 -3.85 21.17
CA SER A 214 -5.88 -4.42 19.85
C SER A 214 -6.60 -5.77 19.82
N LYS A 215 -7.05 -6.18 18.64
CA LYS A 215 -7.44 -7.58 18.47
C LYS A 215 -6.23 -8.49 18.65
N TRP A 216 -6.52 -9.74 19.01
CA TRP A 216 -5.53 -10.80 19.00
C TRP A 216 -4.96 -10.99 17.60
N LYS A 217 -3.64 -10.90 17.49
CA LYS A 217 -2.87 -11.30 16.33
C LYS A 217 -2.27 -12.68 16.57
N ILE A 218 -2.04 -13.42 15.49
CA ILE A 218 -1.47 -14.77 15.53
C ILE A 218 -0.27 -14.82 14.61
N LEU A 219 0.89 -15.14 15.17
CA LEU A 219 2.09 -15.51 14.41
C LEU A 219 2.24 -17.04 14.45
N LYS A 220 2.31 -17.65 13.25
CA LYS A 220 2.67 -19.06 13.12
C LYS A 220 4.18 -19.18 13.24
N VAL A 221 4.66 -19.99 14.17
CA VAL A 221 6.09 -20.17 14.47
C VAL A 221 6.42 -21.63 14.26
N ASN A 222 7.37 -21.93 13.38
CA ASN A 222 7.88 -23.29 13.20
C ASN A 222 9.26 -23.39 13.83
N VAL A 223 9.37 -24.14 14.93
CA VAL A 223 10.62 -24.30 15.68
C VAL A 223 11.40 -25.49 15.14
N ILE A 224 12.65 -25.27 14.75
CA ILE A 224 13.55 -26.30 14.20
C ILE A 224 14.71 -26.60 15.16
N PRO A 225 15.29 -27.81 15.13
CA PRO A 225 16.45 -28.12 15.97
C PRO A 225 17.61 -27.15 15.74
N LEU A 226 18.38 -26.87 16.80
CA LEU A 226 19.64 -26.16 16.66
C LEU A 226 20.56 -26.93 15.69
N PRO A 227 21.31 -26.24 14.82
CA PRO A 227 22.27 -26.89 13.95
C PRO A 227 23.29 -27.64 14.82
N SER A 228 23.60 -28.88 14.45
CA SER A 228 24.68 -29.61 15.12
C SER A 228 25.99 -28.86 14.94
N ALA A 229 26.75 -28.68 16.01
CA ALA A 229 28.03 -27.95 16.01
C ALA A 229 29.15 -28.60 15.17
N ASN A 230 28.84 -29.56 14.31
CA ASN A 230 29.77 -30.42 13.58
C ASN A 230 29.48 -30.49 12.06
N GLU A 231 29.05 -29.39 11.44
CA GLU A 231 29.08 -29.20 9.97
C GLU A 231 29.98 -28.04 9.59
#